data_AF-A0A3A4JWM0-F1
#
_entry.id   AF-A0A3A4JWM0-F1
#
_cell.length_a   1.000
_cell.length_b   1.000
_cell.length_c   1.000
_cell.angle_alpha   90.00
_cell.angle_beta   90.00
_cell.angle_gamma   90.00
#
_symmetry.space_group_name_H-M   'P 1'
#
loop_
_entity.id
_entity.type
_entity.pdbx_description
1 polymer ?
#
loop_
_entity_poly.entity_id
_entity_poly.type
_entity_poly.pdbx_seq_one_letter_code
_entity_poly.pdbx_strand_id
1 'polypeptide(L)'
;MGAADLPADDGVAKGSTKKGMGSARPKRRSFTPEYKPAIVAEYDLLTEPGARGALLRREGLYHSHVIEWRRARDAGALDALAAKTTGPKPAKSDAARRAEKLEAENARLRAELERKDKAMAVLGKAVELLEMLSGSADSDIEPSK
;
A
#
# COMPACT_ATOMS: atom_id res chain seq x y z
N MET A 1 3.33 -48.17 -6.78
CA MET A 1 3.15 -47.56 -8.11
C MET A 1 1.67 -47.60 -8.44
N GLY A 2 1.02 -46.45 -8.61
CA GLY A 2 -0.41 -46.38 -8.96
C GLY A 2 -0.99 -45.01 -8.62
N ALA A 3 -0.87 -44.08 -9.56
CA ALA A 3 -1.46 -42.75 -9.50
C ALA A 3 -2.98 -42.78 -9.72
N ALA A 4 -3.71 -41.89 -9.04
CA ALA A 4 -5.05 -41.44 -9.40
C ALA A 4 -5.21 -40.04 -8.77
N ASP A 5 -4.81 -38.99 -9.48
CA ASP A 5 -5.66 -38.22 -10.40
C ASP A 5 -6.82 -37.55 -9.64
N LEU A 6 -6.60 -36.28 -9.30
CA LEU A 6 -7.58 -35.35 -8.74
C LEU A 6 -8.41 -34.79 -9.91
N PRO A 7 -9.75 -34.94 -9.92
CA PRO A 7 -10.55 -34.12 -10.82
C PRO A 7 -10.67 -32.71 -10.23
N ALA A 8 -10.03 -31.76 -10.91
CA ALA A 8 -10.39 -30.35 -10.87
C ALA A 8 -11.79 -30.19 -11.46
N ASP A 9 -12.74 -29.67 -10.68
CA ASP A 9 -14.09 -29.33 -11.14
C ASP A 9 -14.22 -27.81 -11.28
N ASP A 10 -13.86 -27.31 -12.47
CA ASP A 10 -14.26 -26.00 -12.99
C ASP A 10 -15.50 -26.22 -13.87
N GLY A 11 -16.68 -25.90 -13.34
CA GLY A 11 -17.95 -26.11 -14.04
C GLY A 11 -19.02 -25.09 -13.64
N VAL A 12 -18.93 -23.87 -14.17
CA VAL A 12 -20.01 -22.87 -14.09
C VAL A 12 -21.17 -23.31 -14.98
N ALA A 13 -22.20 -23.92 -14.39
CA ALA A 13 -23.48 -24.17 -15.06
C ALA A 13 -24.44 -22.99 -14.83
N LYS A 14 -24.67 -22.19 -15.88
CA LYS A 14 -25.88 -21.34 -15.98
C LYS A 14 -27.07 -22.24 -16.29
N GLY A 15 -27.92 -22.48 -15.29
CA GLY A 15 -29.18 -23.21 -15.42
C GLY A 15 -30.35 -22.37 -14.93
N SER A 16 -31.33 -22.20 -15.81
CA SER A 16 -32.58 -21.46 -15.66
C SER A 16 -33.44 -21.91 -14.46
N THR A 17 -34.17 -20.95 -13.92
CA THR A 17 -35.10 -21.06 -12.79
C THR A 17 -36.16 -22.15 -13.00
N LYS A 18 -36.07 -23.23 -12.22
CA LYS A 18 -37.21 -24.10 -11.91
C LYS A 18 -37.27 -24.30 -10.40
N LYS A 19 -38.36 -23.83 -9.80
CA LYS A 19 -38.67 -23.91 -8.36
C LYS A 19 -38.80 -25.38 -7.96
N GLY A 20 -37.70 -25.99 -7.52
CA GLY A 20 -37.64 -27.32 -6.95
C GLY A 20 -37.53 -27.24 -5.42
N MET A 21 -38.47 -27.88 -4.73
CA MET A 21 -38.42 -28.18 -3.30
C MET A 21 -37.25 -29.15 -3.05
N GLY A 22 -36.17 -28.73 -2.40
CA GLY A 22 -35.02 -29.61 -2.13
C GLY A 22 -33.83 -28.94 -1.42
N SER A 23 -33.51 -29.50 -0.25
CA SER A 23 -32.31 -29.35 0.62
C SER A 23 -31.76 -27.94 0.91
N ALA A 24 -31.66 -27.62 2.21
CA ALA A 24 -30.94 -26.46 2.71
C ALA A 24 -29.50 -26.43 2.12
N ARG A 25 -29.15 -25.34 1.43
CA ARG A 25 -27.79 -25.14 0.90
C ARG A 25 -26.76 -25.29 2.03
N PRO A 26 -25.62 -25.96 1.80
CA PRO A 26 -24.52 -26.00 2.76
C PRO A 26 -24.13 -24.58 3.16
N LYS A 27 -24.27 -24.24 4.45
CA LYS A 27 -23.88 -22.94 4.98
C LYS A 27 -22.35 -22.90 5.03
N ARG A 28 -21.73 -22.21 4.07
CA ARG A 28 -20.28 -21.96 4.09
C ARG A 28 -19.95 -21.12 5.31
N ARG A 29 -18.94 -21.54 6.09
CA ARG A 29 -18.44 -20.79 7.25
C ARG A 29 -17.86 -19.45 6.76
N SER A 30 -18.25 -18.36 7.42
CA SER A 30 -17.73 -17.01 7.20
C SER A 30 -16.84 -16.62 8.38
N PHE A 31 -15.65 -16.10 8.12
CA PHE A 31 -14.76 -15.57 9.15
C PHE A 31 -15.07 -14.10 9.42
N THR A 32 -15.36 -13.78 10.68
CA THR A 32 -15.74 -12.41 11.09
C THR A 32 -14.53 -11.46 11.03
N PRO A 33 -14.76 -10.14 10.95
CA PRO A 33 -13.71 -9.12 11.01
C PRO A 33 -12.79 -9.23 12.22
N GLU A 34 -13.32 -9.67 13.36
CA GLU A 34 -12.61 -9.76 14.64
C GLU A 34 -11.84 -11.08 14.75
N TYR A 35 -12.36 -12.14 14.12
CA TYR A 35 -11.76 -13.46 14.14
C TYR A 35 -10.41 -13.50 13.39
N LYS A 36 -10.35 -12.88 12.20
CA LYS A 36 -9.14 -12.89 11.37
C LYS A 36 -7.91 -12.25 12.05
N PRO A 37 -7.97 -11.02 12.61
CA PRO A 37 -6.84 -10.41 13.29
C PRO A 37 -6.45 -11.16 14.56
N ALA A 38 -7.41 -11.71 15.31
CA ALA A 38 -7.13 -12.52 16.49
C ALA A 38 -6.30 -13.77 16.13
N ILE A 39 -6.71 -14.51 15.10
CA ILE A 39 -5.95 -15.68 14.63
C ILE A 39 -4.57 -15.30 14.10
N VAL A 40 -4.45 -14.19 13.36
CA VAL A 40 -3.15 -13.73 12.85
C VAL A 40 -2.21 -13.34 14.01
N ALA A 41 -2.72 -12.66 15.04
CA ALA A 41 -1.95 -12.32 16.22
C ALA A 41 -1.49 -13.58 16.97
N GLU A 42 -2.40 -14.53 17.23
CA GLU A 42 -2.04 -15.79 17.87
C GLU A 42 -1.00 -16.57 17.04
N TYR A 43 -1.19 -16.66 15.72
CA TYR A 43 -0.26 -17.34 14.82
C TYR A 43 1.15 -16.74 14.83
N ASP A 44 1.26 -15.41 14.90
CA ASP A 44 2.54 -14.70 14.94
C ASP A 44 3.25 -14.87 16.29
N LEU A 45 2.50 -15.01 17.39
CA LEU A 45 3.04 -15.27 18.74
C LEU A 45 3.59 -16.69 18.90
N LEU A 46 3.11 -17.65 18.11
CA LEU A 46 3.55 -19.05 18.19
C LEU A 46 4.92 -19.23 17.51
N THR A 47 5.94 -19.50 18.31
CA THR A 47 7.33 -19.78 17.89
C THR A 47 7.72 -21.25 18.04
N GLU A 48 7.01 -22.01 18.88
CA GLU A 48 7.28 -23.41 19.15
C GLU A 48 7.11 -24.29 17.89
N PRO A 49 8.00 -25.29 17.68
CA PRO A 49 7.89 -26.24 16.58
C PRO A 49 6.51 -26.92 16.56
N GLY A 50 5.79 -26.78 15.45
CA GLY A 50 4.48 -27.43 15.24
C GLY A 50 3.28 -26.72 15.89
N ALA A 51 3.49 -25.71 16.75
CA ALA A 51 2.38 -25.00 17.41
C ALA A 51 1.49 -24.25 16.41
N ARG A 52 2.08 -23.63 15.38
CA ARG A 52 1.34 -23.04 14.27
C ARG A 52 0.45 -24.05 13.55
N GLY A 53 0.97 -25.26 13.32
CA GLY A 53 0.21 -26.35 12.70
C GLY A 53 -0.91 -26.88 13.59
N ALA A 54 -0.72 -26.88 14.92
CA ALA A 54 -1.75 -27.24 15.88
C ALA A 54 -2.90 -26.21 15.91
N LEU A 55 -2.57 -24.91 15.93
CA LEU A 55 -3.53 -23.81 15.80
C LEU A 55 -4.38 -23.97 14.53
N LEU A 56 -3.74 -24.15 13.38
CA LEU A 56 -4.44 -24.29 12.10
C LEU A 56 -5.41 -25.48 12.09
N ARG A 57 -5.02 -26.63 12.65
CA ARG A 57 -5.90 -27.82 12.74
C ARG A 57 -7.06 -27.60 13.69
N ARG A 58 -6.83 -26.96 14.85
CA ARG A 58 -7.88 -26.63 15.83
C ARG A 58 -8.94 -25.71 15.22
N GLU A 59 -8.49 -24.71 14.47
CA GLU A 59 -9.36 -23.71 13.87
C GLU A 59 -9.95 -24.13 12.51
N GLY A 60 -9.51 -25.27 11.96
CA GLY A 60 -9.91 -25.73 10.62
C GLY A 60 -9.43 -24.80 9.50
N LEU A 61 -8.26 -24.19 9.67
CA LEU A 61 -7.69 -23.21 8.76
C LEU A 61 -6.56 -23.81 7.92
N TYR A 62 -6.47 -23.39 6.67
CA TYR A 62 -5.30 -23.67 5.83
C TYR A 62 -4.28 -22.55 5.98
N HIS A 63 -3.00 -22.90 5.80
CA HIS A 63 -1.89 -21.93 5.86
C HIS A 63 -2.11 -20.73 4.92
N SER A 64 -2.72 -20.95 3.75
CA SER A 64 -3.09 -19.88 2.81
C SER A 64 -3.97 -18.79 3.43
N HIS A 65 -4.92 -19.15 4.30
CA HIS A 65 -5.80 -18.18 4.96
C HIS A 65 -4.98 -17.21 5.81
N VAL A 66 -4.06 -17.73 6.61
CA VAL A 66 -3.24 -16.91 7.51
C VAL A 66 -2.27 -16.03 6.72
N ILE A 67 -1.67 -16.56 5.65
CA ILE A 67 -0.79 -15.77 4.78
C ILE A 67 -1.56 -14.63 4.09
N GLU A 68 -2.77 -14.90 3.59
CA GLU A 68 -3.63 -13.86 3.00
C GLU A 68 -4.01 -12.79 4.03
N TRP A 69 -4.38 -13.19 5.25
CA TRP A 69 -4.76 -12.25 6.30
C TRP A 69 -3.58 -11.44 6.82
N ARG A 70 -2.39 -12.02 6.89
CA ARG A 70 -1.14 -11.29 7.21
C ARG A 70 -0.82 -10.25 6.15
N ARG A 71 -0.88 -10.61 4.86
CA ARG A 71 -0.69 -9.64 3.76
C ARG A 71 -1.72 -8.51 3.81
N ALA A 72 -2.98 -8.83 4.09
CA ALA A 72 -4.01 -7.81 4.26
C ALA A 72 -3.75 -6.91 5.46
N ARG A 73 -3.14 -7.41 6.55
CA ARG A 73 -2.76 -6.61 7.72
C ARG A 73 -1.67 -5.63 7.37
N ASP A 74 -0.61 -6.14 6.75
CA ASP A 74 0.58 -5.36 6.42
C ASP A 74 0.25 -4.28 5.37
N ALA A 75 -0.77 -4.51 4.54
CA ALA A 75 -1.32 -3.52 3.61
C ALA A 75 -2.35 -2.54 4.24
N GLY A 76 -2.60 -2.60 5.55
CA GLY A 76 -3.60 -1.77 6.23
C GLY A 76 -5.05 -2.06 5.83
N ALA A 77 -5.32 -3.26 5.30
CA ALA A 77 -6.56 -3.66 4.66
C ALA A 77 -7.27 -4.84 5.35
N LEU A 78 -6.89 -5.21 6.58
CA LEU A 78 -7.57 -6.31 7.30
C LEU A 78 -9.06 -6.02 7.53
N ASP A 79 -9.39 -4.80 7.91
CA ASP A 79 -10.79 -4.35 8.07
C ASP A 79 -11.54 -4.36 6.72
N ALA A 80 -10.84 -4.00 5.64
CA ALA A 80 -11.37 -4.08 4.28
C ALA A 80 -11.57 -5.52 3.78
N LEU A 81 -10.78 -6.49 4.28
CA LEU A 81 -10.94 -7.92 3.97
C LEU A 81 -12.13 -8.55 4.69
N ALA A 82 -12.56 -7.98 5.81
CA ALA A 82 -13.80 -8.36 6.46
C ALA A 82 -15.02 -7.86 5.67
N ALA A 83 -14.89 -6.67 5.10
CA ALA A 83 -15.83 -6.10 4.14
C ALA A 83 -15.64 -6.65 2.72
N LYS A 84 -15.37 -7.95 2.54
CA LYS A 84 -15.12 -8.54 1.22
C LYS A 84 -16.36 -8.39 0.32
N THR A 85 -16.36 -7.32 -0.46
CA THR A 85 -17.29 -7.06 -1.54
C THR A 85 -16.99 -8.08 -2.64
N THR A 86 -17.87 -9.07 -2.78
CA THR A 86 -17.99 -9.84 -4.01
C THR A 86 -18.47 -8.87 -5.09
N GLY A 87 -17.55 -8.32 -5.88
CA GLY A 87 -17.86 -7.36 -6.94
C GLY A 87 -16.61 -6.83 -7.68
N PRO A 88 -16.79 -6.17 -8.83
CA PRO A 88 -15.70 -5.56 -9.60
C PRO A 88 -14.83 -4.66 -8.72
N LYS A 89 -13.52 -4.63 -8.98
CA LYS A 89 -12.56 -3.79 -8.23
C LYS A 89 -13.13 -2.37 -8.05
N PRO A 90 -13.12 -1.82 -6.81
CA PRO A 90 -13.58 -0.45 -6.60
C PRO A 90 -12.72 0.48 -7.45
N ALA A 91 -13.38 1.44 -8.11
CA ALA A 91 -12.70 2.54 -8.79
C ALA A 91 -11.64 3.17 -7.86
N LYS A 92 -10.55 3.74 -8.42
CA LYS A 92 -9.47 4.43 -7.68
C LYS A 92 -10.09 5.16 -6.47
N SER A 93 -9.71 4.73 -5.27
CA SER A 93 -10.25 5.29 -4.03
C SER A 93 -10.00 6.79 -3.99
N ASP A 94 -10.84 7.55 -3.28
CA ASP A 94 -10.62 8.98 -3.12
C ASP A 94 -9.27 9.30 -2.47
N ALA A 95 -8.74 8.38 -1.65
CA ALA A 95 -7.39 8.46 -1.12
C ALA A 95 -6.33 8.39 -2.24
N ALA A 96 -6.46 7.46 -3.19
CA ALA A 96 -5.54 7.34 -4.31
C ALA A 96 -5.57 8.59 -5.23
N ARG A 97 -6.76 9.17 -5.45
CA ARG A 97 -6.90 10.42 -6.22
C ARG A 97 -6.27 11.61 -5.51
N ARG A 98 -6.39 11.69 -4.18
CA ARG A 98 -5.74 12.74 -3.38
C ARG A 98 -4.23 12.59 -3.37
N ALA A 99 -3.72 11.36 -3.26
CA ALA A 99 -2.28 11.08 -3.35
C ALA A 99 -1.69 11.56 -4.68
N GLU A 100 -2.33 11.22 -5.80
CA GLU A 100 -1.89 11.64 -7.14
C GLU A 100 -1.86 13.17 -7.30
N LYS A 101 -2.88 13.87 -6.77
CA LYS A 101 -2.89 15.34 -6.76
C LYS A 101 -1.76 15.93 -5.90
N LEU A 102 -1.57 15.39 -4.70
CA LEU A 102 -0.52 15.84 -3.79
C LEU A 102 0.87 15.61 -4.38
N GLU A 103 1.10 14.48 -5.04
CA GLU A 103 2.37 14.19 -5.73
C GLU A 103 2.64 15.17 -6.87
N ALA A 104 1.62 15.48 -7.67
CA ALA A 104 1.74 16.48 -8.75
C ALA A 104 2.03 17.89 -8.20
N GLU A 105 1.35 18.29 -7.12
CA GLU A 105 1.61 19.55 -6.44
C GLU A 105 3.02 19.60 -5.85
N ASN A 106 3.48 18.52 -5.21
CA ASN A 106 4.83 18.44 -4.65
C ASN A 106 5.90 18.57 -5.74
N ALA A 107 5.73 17.89 -6.87
CA ALA A 107 6.63 18.00 -8.02
C ALA A 107 6.68 19.43 -8.57
N ARG A 108 5.53 20.09 -8.71
CA ARG A 108 5.46 21.50 -9.14
C ARG A 108 6.17 22.43 -8.16
N LEU A 109 5.90 22.29 -6.86
CA LEU A 109 6.51 23.12 -5.83
C LEU A 109 8.04 22.94 -5.77
N ARG A 110 8.53 21.71 -5.93
CA ARG A 110 9.97 21.44 -6.02
C ARG A 110 10.62 22.13 -7.21
N ALA A 111 9.99 22.08 -8.38
CA ALA A 111 10.49 22.77 -9.56
C ALA A 111 10.50 24.30 -9.39
N GLU A 112 9.52 24.86 -8.67
CA GLU A 112 9.49 26.29 -8.36
C GLU A 112 10.59 26.69 -7.36
N LEU A 113 10.83 25.87 -6.34
CA LEU A 113 11.94 26.06 -5.41
C LEU A 113 13.28 26.03 -6.15
N GLU A 114 13.52 25.03 -7.00
CA GLU A 114 14.76 24.94 -7.77
C GLU A 114 15.00 26.18 -8.65
N ARG A 115 13.93 26.75 -9.23
CA ARG A 115 14.00 28.00 -9.99
C ARG A 115 14.37 29.18 -9.10
N LYS A 116 13.78 29.28 -7.91
CA LYS A 116 14.08 30.33 -6.92
C LYS A 116 15.51 30.21 -6.40
N ASP A 117 15.98 29.00 -6.13
CA ASP A 117 17.36 28.74 -5.69
C ASP A 117 18.38 29.19 -6.76
N LYS A 118 18.10 28.90 -8.03
CA LYS A 118 18.92 29.39 -9.16
C LYS A 118 18.94 30.92 -9.23
N ALA A 119 17.80 31.58 -9.03
CA ALA A 119 17.74 33.04 -9.00
C ALA A 119 18.56 33.62 -7.84
N MET A 120 18.44 33.04 -6.64
CA MET A 120 19.24 33.43 -5.47
C MET A 120 20.74 33.24 -5.71
N ALA A 121 21.14 32.16 -6.38
CA ALA A 121 22.54 31.92 -6.73
C ALA A 121 23.09 32.98 -7.69
N VAL A 122 22.29 33.43 -8.67
CA VAL A 122 22.68 34.52 -9.58
C VAL A 122 22.79 35.85 -8.82
N LEU A 123 21.83 36.15 -7.96
CA LEU A 123 21.86 37.37 -7.13
C LEU A 123 23.06 37.37 -6.19
N GLY A 124 23.39 36.24 -5.55
CA GLY A 124 24.58 36.11 -4.70
C GLY A 124 25.87 36.41 -5.48
N LYS A 125 26.02 35.89 -6.69
CA LYS A 125 27.17 36.18 -7.56
C LYS A 125 27.24 37.66 -7.99
N ALA A 126 26.09 38.30 -8.21
CA ALA A 126 26.05 39.71 -8.55
C ALA A 126 26.50 40.59 -7.37
N VAL A 127 26.10 40.25 -6.13
CA VAL A 127 26.57 40.92 -4.92
C VAL A 127 28.08 40.75 -4.75
N GLU A 128 28.60 39.53 -4.88
CA GLU A 128 30.04 39.25 -4.82
C GLU A 128 30.83 40.07 -5.85
N LEU A 129 30.33 40.19 -7.09
CA LEU A 129 30.94 41.03 -8.11
C LEU A 129 30.96 42.52 -7.71
N LEU A 130 29.87 43.02 -7.15
CA LEU A 130 29.78 44.40 -6.68
C LEU A 130 30.74 44.67 -5.52
N GLU A 131 30.90 43.72 -4.59
CA GLU A 131 31.88 43.81 -3.51
C GLU A 131 33.32 43.87 -4.05
N MET A 132 33.67 43.05 -5.05
CA MET A 132 34.99 43.11 -5.70
C MET A 132 35.24 44.47 -6.39
N LEU A 133 34.25 44.98 -7.13
CA LEU A 133 34.36 46.27 -7.82
C LEU A 133 34.47 47.43 -6.83
N SER A 134 33.67 47.42 -5.77
CA SER A 134 33.73 48.43 -4.71
C SER A 134 35.07 48.38 -3.97
N GLY A 135 35.59 47.18 -3.68
CA GLY A 135 36.91 47.02 -3.05
C GLY A 135 38.06 47.50 -3.93
N SER A 136 37.96 47.37 -5.26
CA SER A 136 38.96 47.92 -6.20
C SER A 136 38.87 49.44 -6.38
N ALA A 137 37.68 50.03 -6.20
CA ALA A 137 37.49 51.47 -6.33
C ALA A 137 38.07 52.25 -5.13
N ASP A 138 38.12 51.65 -3.94
CA ASP A 138 38.74 52.26 -2.75
C ASP A 138 40.28 52.29 -2.83
N SER A 139 40.91 51.41 -3.61
CA SER A 139 42.38 51.40 -3.81
C SER A 139 42.91 52.44 -4.79
N ASP A 140 42.04 53.12 -5.55
CA ASP A 140 42.42 54.14 -6.55
C ASP A 140 42.32 55.58 -6.00
N ILE A 141 41.83 55.78 -4.77
CA ILE A 141 41.66 57.10 -4.13
C ILE A 141 42.70 57.29 -3.00
N GLU A 142 43.98 57.12 -3.30
CA GLU A 142 45.06 57.65 -2.44
C GLU A 142 45.46 59.04 -2.99
N PRO A 143 45.15 60.16 -2.30
CA PRO A 143 45.54 61.48 -2.77
C PRO A 143 47.06 61.64 -2.61
N SER A 144 47.77 61.60 -3.73
CA SER A 144 49.19 61.99 -3.82
C SER A 144 49.38 63.38 -3.23
N LYS A 145 50.17 63.48 -2.16
CA LYS A 145 50.73 64.73 -1.61
C LYS A 145 51.77 65.35 -2.55
#